data_AF-A0A4W3JJG5-F1
#
_entry.id   AF-A0A4W3JJG5-F1
#
_cell.length_a   1.000
_cell.length_b   1.000
_cell.length_c   1.000
_cell.angle_alpha   90.00
_cell.angle_beta   90.00
_cell.angle_gamma   90.00
#
_symmetry.space_group_name_H-M   'P 1'
#
loop_
_entity.id
_entity.type
_entity.pdbx_description
1 polymer ?
#
loop_
_entity_poly.entity_id
_entity_poly.type
_entity_poly.pdbx_seq_one_letter_code
_entity_poly.pdbx_strand_id
1 'polypeptide(L)'
;MSQDLSGLSDEAAAAACSEPDPATKDFIMQQTMLRVKDPKKSLEFYTGILGMTLLQKFDFPSMKFTLYFLGYENKKEIPAELSERTAWTFSRPATIELTHNWGTESDENQAYHNGNSDPRGFGHIGIAVPDVYATCKRFEELGVKFVKKPDDGKWALKPLSLSGSREQLRH
;
A
#
# COMPACT_ATOMS: atom_id res chain seq x y z
N MET A 1 8.53 -12.17 -38.34
CA MET A 1 8.19 -13.37 -37.55
C MET A 1 7.60 -12.86 -36.25
N SER A 2 6.29 -13.07 -36.02
CA SER A 2 5.69 -12.76 -34.73
C SER A 2 6.28 -13.73 -33.72
N GLN A 3 7.07 -13.22 -32.76
CA GLN A 3 7.39 -14.03 -31.59
C GLN A 3 6.06 -14.37 -30.93
N ASP A 4 5.81 -15.67 -30.71
CA ASP A 4 4.66 -16.11 -29.95
C ASP A 4 4.87 -15.64 -28.51
N LEU A 5 4.15 -14.60 -28.12
CA LEU A 5 4.28 -13.98 -26.80
C LEU A 5 3.45 -14.79 -25.82
N SER A 6 4.05 -15.84 -25.26
CA SER A 6 3.48 -16.63 -24.17
C SER A 6 4.24 -16.38 -22.86
N GLY A 7 3.53 -16.52 -21.74
CA GLY A 7 4.16 -16.55 -20.43
C GLY A 7 4.94 -17.84 -20.20
N LEU A 8 5.67 -17.94 -19.08
CA LEU A 8 6.26 -19.21 -18.65
C LEU A 8 5.16 -20.27 -18.47
N SER A 9 5.47 -21.52 -18.79
CA SER A 9 4.63 -22.65 -18.38
C SER A 9 4.70 -22.85 -16.86
N ASP A 10 3.73 -23.56 -16.30
CA ASP A 10 3.72 -23.88 -14.87
C ASP A 10 4.97 -24.66 -14.46
N GLU A 11 5.44 -25.58 -15.30
CA GLU A 11 6.66 -26.35 -15.06
C GLU A 11 7.91 -25.45 -15.08
N ALA A 12 7.98 -24.52 -16.03
CA ALA A 12 9.10 -23.58 -16.12
C ALA A 12 9.11 -22.60 -14.94
N ALA A 13 7.93 -22.16 -14.48
CA ALA A 13 7.79 -21.32 -13.30
C ALA A 13 8.24 -22.07 -12.03
N ALA A 14 7.78 -23.30 -11.84
CA ALA A 14 8.17 -24.13 -10.70
C ALA A 14 9.69 -24.43 -10.70
N ALA A 15 10.27 -24.72 -11.87
CA ALA A 15 11.69 -24.99 -12.01
C ALA A 15 12.59 -23.77 -11.72
N ALA A 16 12.04 -22.56 -11.81
CA ALA A 16 12.75 -21.33 -11.46
C ALA A 16 12.76 -21.04 -9.94
N CYS A 17 11.94 -21.73 -9.14
CA CYS A 17 11.90 -21.56 -7.70
C CYS A 17 13.07 -22.30 -7.02
N SER A 18 13.60 -21.73 -5.94
CA SER A 18 14.62 -22.35 -5.10
C SER A 18 14.07 -22.56 -3.69
N GLU A 19 14.54 -23.59 -3.00
CA GLU A 19 14.26 -23.77 -1.57
C GLU A 19 14.84 -22.61 -0.76
N PRO A 20 14.14 -22.11 0.28
CA PRO A 20 14.66 -21.06 1.14
C PRO A 20 15.94 -21.50 1.86
N ASP A 21 16.99 -20.66 1.81
CA ASP A 21 18.20 -20.86 2.59
C ASP A 21 17.89 -20.76 4.10
N PRO A 22 18.39 -21.65 4.97
CA PRO A 22 18.17 -21.59 6.42
C PRO A 22 18.48 -20.23 7.07
N ALA A 23 19.40 -19.44 6.50
CA ALA A 23 19.72 -18.09 6.96
C ALA A 23 18.58 -17.09 6.77
N THR A 24 17.62 -17.38 5.88
CA THR A 24 16.46 -16.51 5.56
C THR A 24 15.18 -16.91 6.31
N LYS A 25 15.24 -17.96 7.15
CA LYS A 25 14.05 -18.57 7.79
C LYS A 25 13.21 -17.63 8.64
N ASP A 26 13.82 -16.57 9.17
CA ASP A 26 13.16 -15.58 10.05
C ASP A 26 12.90 -14.23 9.34
N PHE A 27 13.13 -14.14 8.02
CA PHE A 27 12.84 -12.93 7.26
C PHE A 27 11.33 -12.72 7.13
N ILE A 28 10.90 -11.46 7.16
CA ILE A 28 9.50 -11.08 6.98
C ILE A 28 9.37 -10.01 5.90
N MET A 29 8.26 -10.03 5.15
CA MET A 29 7.87 -8.90 4.31
C MET A 29 7.29 -7.80 5.19
N GLN A 30 8.18 -6.94 5.70
CA GLN A 30 7.85 -6.00 6.77
C GLN A 30 7.03 -4.80 6.27
N GLN A 31 7.43 -4.18 5.16
CA GLN A 31 6.84 -2.92 4.70
C GLN A 31 6.72 -2.82 3.17
N THR A 32 5.72 -2.07 2.73
CA THR A 32 5.65 -1.47 1.40
C THR A 32 5.63 0.04 1.55
N MET A 33 6.57 0.72 0.90
CA MET A 33 6.69 2.18 0.96
C MET A 33 5.97 2.86 -0.21
N LEU A 34 5.15 3.84 0.10
CA LEU A 34 4.49 4.72 -0.86
C LEU A 34 4.75 6.18 -0.49
N ARG A 35 5.14 6.98 -1.47
CA ARG A 35 5.20 8.44 -1.26
C ARG A 35 3.81 9.05 -1.32
N VAL A 36 3.51 9.95 -0.40
CA VAL A 36 2.22 10.64 -0.30
C VAL A 36 2.39 12.15 -0.37
N LYS A 37 1.49 12.79 -1.12
CA LYS A 37 1.48 14.24 -1.31
C LYS A 37 1.00 14.96 -0.06
N ASP A 38 -0.16 14.55 0.46
CA ASP A 38 -0.78 15.14 1.64
C ASP A 38 -1.02 14.04 2.68
N PRO A 39 -0.24 14.01 3.76
CA PRO A 39 -0.35 12.98 4.77
C PRO A 39 -1.68 13.05 5.53
N LYS A 40 -2.36 14.21 5.59
CA LYS A 40 -3.66 14.30 6.28
C LYS A 40 -4.71 13.48 5.55
N LYS A 41 -4.83 13.69 4.24
CA LYS A 41 -5.74 12.92 3.37
C LYS A 41 -5.38 11.44 3.36
N SER A 42 -4.09 11.11 3.29
CA SER A 42 -3.67 9.70 3.32
C SER A 42 -3.98 9.03 4.67
N LEU A 43 -3.69 9.67 5.79
CA LEU A 43 -4.00 9.12 7.12
C LEU A 43 -5.51 8.93 7.30
N GLU A 44 -6.34 9.90 6.90
CA GLU A 44 -7.80 9.77 6.92
C GLU A 44 -8.28 8.58 6.08
N PHE A 45 -7.73 8.42 4.89
CA PHE A 45 -8.06 7.29 4.01
C PHE A 45 -7.66 5.94 4.63
N TYR A 46 -6.39 5.77 4.99
CA TYR A 46 -5.92 4.48 5.48
C TYR A 46 -6.50 4.12 6.86
N THR A 47 -6.78 5.11 7.72
CA THR A 47 -7.34 4.83 9.05
C THR A 47 -8.87 4.84 9.07
N GLY A 48 -9.52 5.88 8.55
CA GLY A 48 -10.98 6.03 8.61
C GLY A 48 -11.71 5.18 7.57
N ILE A 49 -11.18 5.08 6.36
CA ILE A 49 -11.81 4.30 5.29
C ILE A 49 -11.33 2.86 5.35
N LEU A 50 -10.02 2.60 5.40
CA LEU A 50 -9.49 1.23 5.37
C LEU A 50 -9.37 0.57 6.74
N GLY A 51 -9.49 1.30 7.84
CA GLY A 51 -9.46 0.72 9.19
C GLY A 51 -8.07 0.33 9.69
N MET A 52 -6.99 0.84 9.08
CA MET A 52 -5.63 0.63 9.58
C MET A 52 -5.36 1.49 10.82
N THR A 53 -4.34 1.12 11.59
CA THR A 53 -3.85 1.87 12.74
C THR A 53 -2.53 2.55 12.38
N LEU A 54 -2.38 3.84 12.73
CA LEU A 54 -1.07 4.51 12.73
C LEU A 54 -0.23 3.94 13.87
N LEU A 55 0.84 3.23 13.52
CA LEU A 55 1.73 2.54 14.46
C LEU A 55 2.79 3.49 15.00
N GLN A 56 3.46 4.21 14.10
CA GLN A 56 4.52 5.13 14.47
C GLN A 56 4.74 6.21 13.42
N LYS A 57 5.23 7.37 13.89
CA LYS A 57 5.63 8.52 13.08
C LYS A 57 7.08 8.84 13.36
N PHE A 58 7.85 9.09 12.30
CA PHE A 58 9.25 9.50 12.38
C PHE A 58 9.47 10.78 11.59
N ASP A 59 10.05 11.80 12.21
CA ASP A 59 10.41 13.04 11.55
C ASP A 59 11.91 13.10 11.31
N PHE A 60 12.30 13.53 10.11
CA PHE A 60 13.69 13.74 9.74
C PHE A 60 13.90 15.19 9.29
N PRO A 61 14.00 16.16 10.22
CA PRO A 61 14.01 17.58 9.88
C PRO A 61 15.16 18.02 8.97
N SER A 62 16.34 17.43 9.14
CA SER A 62 17.51 17.70 8.29
C SER A 62 17.29 17.31 6.82
N MET A 63 16.46 16.30 6.59
CA MET A 63 16.14 15.77 5.26
C MET A 63 14.74 16.18 4.76
N LYS A 64 13.97 16.90 5.59
CA LYS A 64 12.62 17.42 5.29
C LYS A 64 11.62 16.36 4.82
N PHE A 65 11.56 15.24 5.53
CA PHE A 65 10.49 14.25 5.33
C PHE A 65 10.00 13.65 6.65
N THR A 66 8.79 13.10 6.60
CA THR A 66 8.18 12.33 7.69
C THR A 66 7.75 10.96 7.17
N LEU A 67 7.94 9.93 7.99
CA LEU A 67 7.43 8.58 7.75
C LEU A 67 6.24 8.31 8.65
N TYR A 68 5.19 7.70 8.10
CA TYR A 68 4.03 7.21 8.84
C TYR A 68 3.89 5.71 8.58
N PHE A 69 4.03 4.90 9.61
CA PHE A 69 3.86 3.45 9.53
C PHE A 69 2.45 3.06 9.91
N LEU A 70 1.74 2.36 9.02
CA LEU A 70 0.38 1.88 9.23
C LEU A 70 0.29 0.36 9.08
N GLY A 71 -0.64 -0.25 9.80
CA GLY A 71 -0.92 -1.68 9.71
C GLY A 71 -2.24 -2.07 10.35
N TYR A 72 -2.69 -3.29 10.11
CA TYR A 72 -3.86 -3.87 10.77
C TYR A 72 -3.47 -4.45 12.14
N GLU A 73 -3.17 -3.56 13.08
CA GLU A 73 -2.75 -3.91 14.44
C GLU A 73 -3.71 -3.34 15.48
N ASN A 74 -3.80 -4.02 16.62
CA ASN A 74 -4.56 -3.55 17.76
C ASN A 74 -3.81 -2.40 18.45
N LYS A 75 -4.44 -1.22 18.48
CA LYS A 75 -3.85 -0.02 19.10
C LYS A 75 -3.43 -0.23 20.57
N LYS A 76 -4.06 -1.15 21.30
CA LYS A 76 -3.73 -1.47 22.69
C LYS A 76 -2.41 -2.23 22.85
N GLU A 77 -1.92 -2.85 21.78
CA GLU A 77 -0.67 -3.63 21.78
C GLU A 77 0.55 -2.79 21.41
N ILE A 78 0.33 -1.55 20.96
CA ILE A 78 1.41 -0.61 20.62
C ILE A 78 2.11 -0.20 21.93
N PRO A 79 3.41 -0.49 22.11
CA PRO A 79 4.13 -0.13 23.33
C PRO A 79 4.12 1.39 23.59
N ALA A 80 4.08 1.79 24.86
CA ALA A 80 4.12 3.19 25.25
C ALA A 80 5.52 3.80 25.06
N GLU A 81 6.55 3.06 25.45
CA GLU A 81 7.95 3.47 25.35
C GLU A 81 8.42 3.51 23.89
N LEU A 82 9.13 4.58 23.53
CA LEU A 82 9.46 4.86 22.12
C LEU A 82 10.43 3.83 21.53
N SER A 83 11.42 3.39 22.29
CA SER A 83 12.40 2.38 21.84
C SER A 83 11.71 1.03 21.59
N GLU A 84 10.85 0.61 22.51
CA GLU A 84 10.06 -0.61 22.39
C GLU A 84 9.07 -0.53 21.23
N ARG A 85 8.37 0.60 21.08
CA ARG A 85 7.46 0.83 19.95
C ARG A 85 8.18 0.76 18.61
N THR A 86 9.40 1.28 18.55
CA THR A 86 10.23 1.24 17.32
C THR A 86 10.56 -0.20 16.95
N ALA A 87 11.10 -0.97 17.88
CA ALA A 87 11.40 -2.38 17.64
C ALA A 87 10.13 -3.18 17.30
N TRP A 88 9.03 -2.92 17.99
CA TRP A 88 7.74 -3.55 17.74
C TRP A 88 7.22 -3.23 16.34
N THR A 89 7.18 -1.96 15.94
CA THR A 89 6.68 -1.50 14.63
C THR A 89 7.46 -2.15 13.49
N PHE A 90 8.79 -2.14 13.55
CA PHE A 90 9.65 -2.74 12.52
C PHE A 90 9.70 -4.28 12.57
N SER A 91 9.03 -4.91 13.53
CA SER A 91 8.81 -6.36 13.55
C SER A 91 7.43 -6.78 13.01
N ARG A 92 6.55 -5.82 12.72
CA ARG A 92 5.21 -6.12 12.18
C ARG A 92 5.31 -6.47 10.69
N PRO A 93 4.71 -7.57 10.22
CA PRO A 93 4.62 -7.85 8.79
C PRO A 93 3.61 -6.91 8.11
N ALA A 94 3.71 -6.79 6.79
CA ALA A 94 2.70 -6.15 5.93
C ALA A 94 2.30 -4.72 6.32
N THR A 95 3.25 -3.92 6.84
CA THR A 95 3.01 -2.50 7.10
C THR A 95 3.04 -1.67 5.82
N ILE A 96 2.36 -0.53 5.85
CA ILE A 96 2.47 0.52 4.84
C ILE A 96 3.30 1.65 5.44
N GLU A 97 4.44 1.94 4.81
CA GLU A 97 5.22 3.14 5.09
C GLU A 97 4.77 4.25 4.15
N LEU A 98 4.16 5.30 4.68
CA LEU A 98 3.86 6.51 3.92
C LEU A 98 4.97 7.53 4.12
N THR A 99 5.68 7.86 3.05
CA THR A 99 6.73 8.88 3.07
C THR A 99 6.17 10.21 2.56
N HIS A 100 6.16 11.21 3.43
CA HIS A 100 5.77 12.57 3.11
C HIS A 100 7.00 13.46 3.00
N ASN A 101 7.27 13.97 1.80
CA ASN A 101 8.25 15.04 1.60
C ASN A 101 7.57 16.39 1.92
N TRP A 102 8.16 17.17 2.81
CA TRP A 102 7.53 18.38 3.33
C TRP A 102 7.30 19.43 2.23
N GLY A 103 6.10 20.03 2.22
CA GLY A 103 5.70 21.07 1.28
C GLY A 103 5.03 20.53 0.01
N THR A 104 5.08 19.22 -0.24
CA THR A 104 4.42 18.63 -1.42
C THR A 104 2.91 18.80 -1.40
N GLU A 105 2.29 18.92 -0.23
CA GLU A 105 0.87 19.20 -0.02
C GLU A 105 0.45 20.58 -0.53
N SER A 106 1.38 21.54 -0.61
CA SER A 106 1.12 22.93 -1.03
C SER A 106 1.57 23.23 -2.47
N ASP A 107 2.31 22.33 -3.11
CA ASP A 107 2.75 22.50 -4.49
C ASP A 107 1.71 21.94 -5.47
N GLU A 108 0.97 22.80 -6.16
CA GLU A 108 -0.07 22.41 -7.12
C GLU A 108 0.45 21.58 -8.31
N ASN A 109 1.75 21.68 -8.63
CA ASN A 109 2.37 20.95 -9.74
C ASN A 109 2.93 19.60 -9.30
N GLN A 110 2.97 19.34 -8.01
CA GLN A 110 3.50 18.09 -7.47
C GLN A 110 2.43 16.99 -7.49
N ALA A 111 2.77 15.86 -8.08
CA ALA A 111 1.95 14.66 -8.11
C ALA A 111 2.86 13.41 -8.13
N TYR A 112 2.50 12.37 -7.39
CA TYR A 112 3.19 11.08 -7.48
C TYR A 112 2.58 10.19 -8.58
N HIS A 113 3.45 9.50 -9.31
CA HIS A 113 3.03 8.55 -10.34
C HIS A 113 2.64 7.22 -9.70
N ASN A 114 1.46 6.69 -10.05
CA ASN A 114 0.94 5.45 -9.45
C ASN A 114 1.47 4.17 -10.13
N GLY A 115 2.31 4.27 -11.15
CA GLY A 115 2.93 3.13 -11.85
C GLY A 115 2.04 2.39 -12.85
N ASN A 116 0.77 2.78 -12.99
CA ASN A 116 -0.20 2.08 -13.86
C ASN A 116 -0.34 2.69 -15.27
N SER A 117 0.33 3.81 -15.54
CA SER A 117 0.58 4.36 -16.89
C SER A 117 2.07 4.31 -17.23
N ASP A 118 2.45 4.56 -18.48
CA ASP A 118 3.87 4.57 -18.86
C ASP A 118 4.61 5.76 -18.21
N PRO A 119 5.82 5.56 -17.65
CA PRO A 119 6.52 4.26 -17.48
C PRO A 119 5.90 3.40 -16.37
N ARG A 120 5.53 2.16 -16.72
CA ARG A 120 4.88 1.22 -15.80
C ARG A 120 5.88 0.60 -14.81
N GLY A 121 5.38 0.20 -13.64
CA GLY A 121 6.17 -0.43 -12.59
C GLY A 121 5.30 -1.03 -11.49
N PHE A 122 5.29 -0.39 -10.32
CA PHE A 122 4.38 -0.77 -9.23
C PHE A 122 2.91 -0.77 -9.70
N GLY A 123 2.14 -1.79 -9.29
CA GLY A 123 0.73 -1.94 -9.65
C GLY A 123 -0.20 -1.42 -8.56
N HIS A 124 -0.33 -2.18 -7.47
CA HIS A 124 -1.23 -1.88 -6.36
C HIS A 124 -0.84 -2.68 -5.11
N ILE A 125 -1.31 -2.22 -3.94
CA ILE A 125 -1.46 -3.06 -2.75
C ILE A 125 -2.82 -3.75 -2.80
N GLY A 126 -2.92 -4.92 -2.15
CA GLY A 126 -4.16 -5.69 -2.07
C GLY A 126 -4.60 -5.84 -0.62
N ILE A 127 -5.90 -5.68 -0.38
CA ILE A 127 -6.53 -5.92 0.93
C ILE A 127 -7.54 -7.05 0.76
N ALA A 128 -7.34 -8.13 1.51
CA ALA A 128 -8.30 -9.21 1.62
C ALA A 128 -9.39 -8.81 2.61
N VAL A 129 -10.66 -9.01 2.22
CA VAL A 129 -11.82 -8.69 3.05
C VAL A 129 -12.80 -9.86 3.06
N PRO A 130 -13.60 -10.06 4.11
CA PRO A 130 -14.56 -11.16 4.18
C PRO A 130 -15.65 -11.07 3.10
N ASP A 131 -16.07 -9.85 2.77
CA ASP A 131 -17.10 -9.59 1.76
C ASP A 131 -16.72 -8.35 0.94
N VAL A 132 -16.37 -8.58 -0.32
CA VAL A 132 -15.97 -7.53 -1.26
C VAL A 132 -17.13 -6.60 -1.60
N TYR A 133 -18.35 -7.12 -1.72
CA TYR A 133 -19.53 -6.32 -2.09
C TYR A 133 -19.95 -5.40 -0.95
N ALA A 134 -20.06 -5.93 0.27
CA ALA A 134 -20.38 -5.12 1.44
C ALA A 134 -19.32 -4.03 1.69
N THR A 135 -18.05 -4.39 1.50
CA THR A 135 -16.93 -3.44 1.64
C THR A 135 -17.01 -2.34 0.57
N CYS A 136 -17.22 -2.70 -0.70
CA CYS A 136 -17.35 -1.73 -1.78
C CYS A 136 -18.57 -0.82 -1.61
N LYS A 137 -19.70 -1.35 -1.13
CA LYS A 137 -20.89 -0.54 -0.81
C LYS A 137 -20.55 0.53 0.25
N ARG A 138 -19.87 0.16 1.34
CA ARG A 138 -19.41 1.12 2.35
C ARG A 138 -18.47 2.18 1.74
N PHE A 139 -17.57 1.78 0.84
CA PHE A 139 -16.68 2.71 0.15
C PHE A 139 -17.43 3.68 -0.77
N GLU A 140 -18.47 3.23 -1.47
CA GLU A 140 -19.34 4.12 -2.25
C GLU A 140 -20.07 5.13 -1.36
N GLU A 141 -20.62 4.68 -0.23
CA GLU A 141 -21.27 5.56 0.77
C GLU A 141 -20.30 6.62 1.34
N LEU A 142 -19.02 6.30 1.42
CA LEU A 142 -17.95 7.20 1.85
C LEU A 142 -17.33 8.01 0.70
N GLY A 143 -17.86 7.92 -0.52
CA GLY A 143 -17.40 8.69 -1.67
C GLY A 143 -16.02 8.27 -2.22
N VAL A 144 -15.59 7.03 -1.97
CA VAL A 144 -14.32 6.51 -2.48
C VAL A 144 -14.37 6.37 -4.00
N LYS A 145 -13.32 6.84 -4.67
CA LYS A 145 -13.15 6.67 -6.12
C LYS A 145 -12.72 5.24 -6.45
N PHE A 146 -13.46 4.58 -7.35
CA PHE A 146 -13.12 3.26 -7.86
C PHE A 146 -12.43 3.35 -9.22
N VAL A 147 -11.39 2.53 -9.39
CA VAL A 147 -10.80 2.26 -10.72
C VAL A 147 -11.58 1.15 -11.44
N LYS A 148 -12.08 0.18 -10.67
CA LYS A 148 -12.91 -0.94 -11.13
C LYS A 148 -13.84 -1.36 -9.99
N LYS A 149 -15.16 -1.43 -10.24
CA LYS A 149 -16.10 -2.00 -9.26
C LYS A 149 -16.08 -3.54 -9.29
N PRO A 150 -16.60 -4.23 -8.25
CA PRO A 150 -16.64 -5.70 -8.22
C PRO A 150 -17.21 -6.33 -9.48
N ASP A 151 -18.28 -5.74 -10.02
CA ASP A 151 -19.01 -6.25 -11.17
C ASP A 151 -18.48 -5.76 -12.53
N ASP A 152 -17.49 -4.86 -12.55
CA ASP A 152 -16.97 -4.27 -13.78
C ASP A 152 -15.96 -5.21 -14.50
N GLY A 153 -16.43 -6.30 -15.11
CA GLY A 153 -15.65 -7.10 -16.07
C GLY A 153 -15.34 -8.55 -15.66
N LYS A 154 -14.80 -9.34 -16.60
CA LYS A 154 -14.79 -10.83 -16.59
C LYS A 154 -13.96 -11.55 -15.51
N TRP A 155 -13.28 -10.85 -14.60
CA TRP A 155 -12.37 -11.47 -13.62
C TRP A 155 -12.68 -11.01 -12.20
N ALA A 156 -13.42 -11.84 -11.47
CA ALA A 156 -13.93 -11.60 -10.11
C ALA A 156 -12.95 -11.95 -8.97
N LEU A 157 -11.67 -12.22 -9.28
CA LEU A 157 -10.66 -12.65 -8.30
C LEU A 157 -9.53 -11.61 -8.16
N LYS A 158 -9.86 -10.35 -7.85
CA LYS A 158 -8.83 -9.38 -7.46
C LYS A 158 -9.09 -8.85 -6.05
N PRO A 159 -8.07 -8.85 -5.16
CA PRO A 159 -8.13 -8.00 -3.98
C PRO A 159 -8.37 -6.55 -4.40
N LEU A 160 -9.02 -5.78 -3.54
CA LEU A 160 -9.50 -4.45 -3.85
C LEU A 160 -8.36 -3.54 -4.35
N SER A 161 -8.43 -3.15 -5.63
CA SER A 161 -7.41 -2.32 -6.29
C SER A 161 -7.81 -0.86 -6.17
N LEU A 162 -7.14 -0.15 -5.26
CA LEU A 162 -7.26 1.30 -5.09
C LEU A 162 -5.98 1.92 -5.64
N SER A 163 -5.92 2.19 -6.95
CA SER A 163 -4.89 3.09 -7.47
C SER A 163 -5.42 4.52 -7.42
N GLY A 164 -4.65 5.41 -6.79
CA GLY A 164 -4.97 6.83 -6.77
C GLY A 164 -5.08 7.32 -8.21
N SER A 165 -6.29 7.71 -8.62
CA SER A 165 -6.54 8.25 -9.95
C SER A 165 -5.98 9.68 -10.05
N ARG A 166 -5.64 10.10 -11.28
CA ARG A 166 -5.00 11.38 -11.62
C ARG A 166 -5.66 12.63 -11.02
N GLU A 167 -6.91 12.56 -10.57
CA GLU A 167 -7.62 13.69 -9.97
C GLU A 167 -7.39 13.86 -8.46
N GLN A 168 -6.93 12.84 -7.72
CA GLN A 168 -6.66 12.97 -6.28
C GLN A 168 -5.40 13.78 -5.96
N LEU A 169 -4.62 14.15 -6.99
CA LEU A 169 -3.37 14.90 -6.86
C LEU A 169 -3.53 16.39 -7.24
N ARG A 170 -4.76 16.84 -7.57
CA ARG A 170 -5.06 18.22 -7.99
C ARG A 170 -5.85 19.05 -6.96
N HIS A 171 -6.30 18.46 -5.87
CA HIS A 171 -7.02 19.15 -4.79
C HIS A 171 -6.46 18.73 -3.45
#